data_AF-A0A8T5LZB7-F1
#
_entry.id   AF-A0A8T5LZB7-F1
#
_cell.length_a   1.000
_cell.length_b   1.000
_cell.length_c   1.000
_cell.angle_alpha   90.00
_cell.angle_beta   90.00
_cell.angle_gamma   90.00
#
_symmetry.space_group_name_H-M   'P 1'
#
loop_
_entity.id
_entity.type
_entity.pdbx_description
1 polymer ?
#
loop_
_entity_poly.entity_id
_entity_poly.type
_entity_poly.pdbx_seq_one_letter_code
_entity_poly.pdbx_strand_id
1 'polypeptide(L)'
;MKKALIALLPLLLLPAVLGIDFEDPLDPETIETFDQILEPVMKVYNFVKYAATVVAVVFLVFAGVTFITSGNDQGKRNQAKMMGTYIIIGLIVIWVAPLVVQYLVG
;
A
#
# COMPACT_ATOMS: atom_id res chain seq x y z
N MET A 1 33.43 9.46 3.29
CA MET A 1 33.64 8.38 2.31
C MET A 1 32.49 7.37 2.23
N LYS A 2 31.84 6.96 3.33
CA LYS A 2 30.71 5.99 3.32
C LYS A 2 29.46 6.45 2.54
N LYS A 3 29.13 7.75 2.55
CA LYS A 3 27.96 8.30 1.84
C LYS A 3 28.12 8.30 0.31
N ALA A 4 29.36 8.45 -0.18
CA ALA A 4 29.67 8.34 -1.61
C ALA A 4 29.56 6.89 -2.10
N LEU A 5 29.91 5.92 -1.25
CA LEU A 5 29.79 4.48 -1.56
C LEU A 5 28.32 4.03 -1.66
N ILE A 6 27.44 4.57 -0.81
CA ILE A 6 26.00 4.28 -0.83
C ILE A 6 25.32 4.91 -2.06
N ALA A 7 25.79 6.08 -2.51
CA ALA A 7 25.28 6.73 -3.73
C ALA A 7 25.79 6.08 -5.03
N LEU A 8 26.93 5.39 -5.01
CA LEU A 8 27.52 4.72 -6.17
C LEU A 8 26.92 3.32 -6.43
N LEU A 9 26.43 2.65 -5.38
CA LEU A 9 25.83 1.32 -5.47
C LEU A 9 24.61 1.23 -6.42
N PRO A 10 23.65 2.18 -6.43
CA PRO A 10 22.57 2.15 -7.42
C PRO A 10 23.07 2.45 -8.83
N LEU A 11 24.16 3.23 -8.99
CA LEU A 11 24.74 3.56 -10.30
C LEU A 11 25.45 2.36 -10.95
N LEU A 12 26.02 1.46 -10.13
CA LEU A 12 26.68 0.23 -10.57
C LEU A 12 25.68 -0.86 -10.99
N LEU A 13 24.45 -0.80 -10.46
CA LEU A 13 23.37 -1.75 -10.77
C LEU A 13 22.54 -1.32 -12.00
N LEU A 14 22.63 -0.07 -12.45
CA LEU A 14 21.95 0.43 -13.66
C LEU A 14 22.15 -0.45 -14.91
N PRO A 15 23.36 -0.90 -15.30
CA PRO A 15 23.52 -1.75 -16.48
C PRO A 15 22.89 -3.15 -16.31
N ALA A 16 22.74 -3.64 -15.08
CA ALA A 16 22.03 -4.90 -14.82
C ALA A 16 20.50 -4.76 -14.91
N VAL A 17 19.98 -3.53 -14.74
CA VAL A 17 18.56 -3.20 -14.94
C VAL A 17 18.26 -2.85 -16.40
N LEU A 18 19.20 -2.19 -17.09
CA LEU A 18 19.10 -1.82 -18.50
C LEU A 18 19.36 -2.99 -19.48
N GLY A 19 19.97 -4.09 -19.00
CA GLY A 19 20.19 -5.33 -19.77
C GLY A 19 19.09 -6.38 -19.57
N ILE A 20 18.02 -6.04 -18.85
CA ILE A 20 16.79 -6.85 -18.89
C ILE A 20 16.03 -6.39 -20.13
N ASP A 21 16.19 -7.13 -21.23
CA ASP A 21 15.29 -7.01 -22.38
C ASP A 21 13.90 -7.49 -21.93
N PHE A 22 13.07 -6.56 -21.49
CA PHE A 22 11.61 -6.73 -21.34
C PHE A 22 10.92 -6.62 -22.72
N GLU A 23 11.61 -6.97 -23.80
CA GLU A 23 11.24 -6.64 -25.19
C GLU A 23 10.69 -7.82 -25.97
N ASP A 24 10.43 -8.97 -25.34
CA ASP A 24 9.45 -9.90 -25.89
C ASP A 24 8.07 -9.26 -25.67
N PRO A 25 7.38 -8.78 -26.73
CA PRO A 25 6.00 -8.36 -26.59
C PRO A 25 5.24 -9.57 -26.07
N LEU A 26 4.70 -9.45 -24.86
CA LEU A 26 3.90 -10.50 -24.25
C LEU A 26 2.87 -10.95 -25.28
N ASP A 27 2.97 -12.22 -25.71
CA ASP A 27 2.03 -12.80 -26.66
C ASP A 27 0.61 -12.50 -26.14
N PRO A 28 -0.35 -12.10 -27.01
CA PRO A 28 -1.70 -11.72 -26.59
C PRO A 28 -2.38 -12.76 -25.69
N GLU A 29 -2.05 -14.03 -25.90
CA GLU A 29 -2.52 -15.17 -25.11
C GLU A 29 -1.99 -15.17 -23.66
N THR A 30 -0.77 -14.66 -23.44
CA THR A 30 -0.15 -14.53 -22.11
C THR A 30 -0.80 -13.41 -21.29
N ILE A 31 -1.15 -12.29 -21.93
CA ILE A 31 -1.87 -11.18 -21.28
C ILE A 31 -3.28 -11.64 -20.83
N GLU A 32 -4.02 -12.32 -21.72
CA GLU A 32 -5.35 -12.84 -21.36
C GLU A 32 -5.31 -13.85 -20.22
N THR A 33 -4.29 -14.72 -20.20
CA THR A 33 -4.11 -15.70 -19.12
C THR A 33 -3.83 -15.01 -17.78
N PHE A 34 -3.08 -13.91 -17.81
CA PHE A 34 -2.76 -13.13 -16.61
C PHE A 34 -4.00 -12.41 -16.05
N ASP A 35 -4.83 -11.81 -16.93
CA ASP A 35 -6.08 -11.15 -16.54
C ASP A 35 -7.08 -12.13 -15.88
N GLN A 36 -7.17 -13.36 -16.40
CA GLN A 36 -8.02 -14.41 -15.82
C GLN A 36 -7.59 -14.80 -14.40
N ILE A 37 -6.30 -14.71 -14.09
CA ILE A 37 -5.77 -14.99 -12.74
C ILE A 37 -6.00 -13.79 -11.81
N LEU A 38 -5.91 -12.56 -12.34
CA LEU A 38 -6.10 -11.34 -11.56
C LEU A 38 -7.56 -11.08 -11.18
N GLU A 39 -8.52 -11.43 -12.04
CA GLU A 39 -9.95 -11.16 -11.79
C GLU A 39 -10.45 -11.68 -10.42
N PRO A 40 -10.27 -12.96 -10.06
CA PRO A 40 -10.67 -13.49 -8.76
C PRO A 40 -9.97 -12.78 -7.60
N VAL A 41 -8.67 -12.50 -7.76
CA VAL A 41 -7.85 -11.80 -6.74
C VAL A 41 -8.38 -10.40 -6.51
N MET A 42 -8.66 -9.66 -7.58
CA MET A 42 -9.20 -8.30 -7.51
C MET A 42 -10.61 -8.26 -6.92
N LYS A 43 -11.42 -9.30 -7.14
CA LYS A 43 -12.73 -9.45 -6.51
C LYS A 43 -12.63 -9.62 -5.00
N VAL A 44 -11.75 -10.52 -4.53
CA VAL A 44 -11.49 -10.73 -3.10
C VAL A 44 -10.90 -9.47 -2.48
N TYR A 45 -9.92 -8.85 -3.14
CA TYR A 45 -9.31 -7.60 -2.71
C TYR A 45 -10.35 -6.48 -2.55
N ASN A 46 -11.24 -6.29 -3.53
CA ASN A 46 -12.28 -5.26 -3.43
C ASN A 46 -13.26 -5.54 -2.29
N PHE A 47 -13.65 -6.79 -2.07
CA PHE A 47 -14.47 -7.16 -0.92
C PHE A 47 -13.78 -6.79 0.40
N VAL A 48 -12.51 -7.17 0.57
CA VAL A 48 -11.71 -6.83 1.76
C VAL A 48 -11.54 -5.33 1.90
N LYS A 49 -11.26 -4.60 0.81
CA LYS A 49 -11.13 -3.14 0.80
C LYS A 49 -12.37 -2.46 1.37
N TYR A 50 -13.55 -2.82 0.87
CA TYR A 50 -14.79 -2.20 1.33
C TYR A 50 -15.13 -2.60 2.77
N ALA A 51 -14.97 -3.88 3.13
CA ALA A 51 -15.18 -4.35 4.50
C ALA A 51 -14.24 -3.64 5.49
N ALA A 52 -12.94 -3.58 5.18
CA ALA A 52 -11.94 -2.89 5.99
C ALA A 52 -12.22 -1.38 6.08
N THR A 53 -12.71 -0.76 5.02
CA THR A 53 -13.09 0.67 5.04
C THR A 53 -14.21 0.93 6.03
N VAL A 54 -15.25 0.09 6.05
CA VAL A 54 -16.36 0.21 7.02
C VAL A 54 -15.86 0.02 8.45
N VAL A 55 -15.04 -1.00 8.68
CA VAL A 55 -14.45 -1.26 10.00
C VAL A 55 -13.58 -0.08 10.45
N ALA A 56 -12.74 0.45 9.56
CA ALA A 56 -11.88 1.58 9.83
C ALA A 56 -12.67 2.82 10.28
N VAL A 57 -13.82 3.11 9.66
CA VAL A 57 -14.70 4.22 10.08
C VAL A 57 -15.19 4.03 11.51
N VAL A 58 -15.61 2.82 11.89
CA VAL A 58 -16.05 2.52 13.27
C VAL A 58 -14.91 2.75 14.27
N PHE A 59 -13.72 2.25 13.97
CA PHE A 59 -12.55 2.46 14.82
C PHE A 59 -12.08 3.91 14.85
N LEU A 60 -12.30 4.68 13.78
CA LEU A 60 -11.97 6.10 13.74
C LEU A 60 -12.90 6.89 14.66
N VAL A 61 -14.19 6.54 14.70
CA VAL A 61 -15.14 7.10 15.68
C VAL A 61 -14.70 6.74 17.10
N PHE A 62 -14.32 5.47 17.34
CA PHE A 62 -13.79 5.05 18.64
C PHE A 62 -12.56 5.88 19.04
N ALA A 63 -11.64 6.16 18.10
CA ALA A 63 -10.49 7.05 18.32
C ALA A 63 -10.91 8.46 18.73
N GLY A 64 -11.89 9.02 18.03
CA GLY A 64 -12.45 10.33 18.35
C GLY A 64 -13.06 10.39 19.75
N VAL A 65 -13.88 9.38 20.10
CA VAL A 65 -14.49 9.28 21.44
C VAL A 65 -13.42 9.15 22.52
N THR A 66 -12.41 8.30 22.33
CA THR A 66 -11.29 8.18 23.28
C THR A 66 -10.55 9.50 23.42
N PHE A 67 -10.31 10.22 22.32
CA PHE A 67 -9.63 11.50 22.35
C PHE A 67 -10.39 12.58 23.15
N ILE A 68 -11.71 12.65 22.98
CA ILE A 68 -12.57 13.62 23.68
C ILE A 68 -12.66 13.27 25.17
N THR A 69 -12.88 11.99 25.49
CA THR A 69 -13.05 11.52 26.88
C THR A 69 -11.76 11.45 27.70
N SER A 70 -10.59 11.61 27.07
CA SER A 70 -9.29 11.54 27.74
C SER A 70 -9.03 12.63 28.79
N GLY A 71 -9.77 13.75 28.80
CA GLY A 71 -9.65 14.78 29.84
C GLY A 71 -8.23 15.35 29.96
N ASN A 72 -7.61 15.29 31.14
CA ASN A 72 -6.23 15.77 31.34
C ASN A 72 -5.16 14.67 31.22
N ASP A 73 -5.54 13.46 30.85
CA ASP A 73 -4.62 12.33 30.67
C ASP A 73 -3.92 12.43 29.31
N GLN A 74 -2.67 12.91 29.33
CA GLN A 74 -1.85 13.07 28.14
C GLN A 74 -1.54 11.73 27.44
N GLY A 75 -1.44 10.63 28.21
CA GLY A 75 -1.16 9.30 27.67
C GLY A 75 -2.30 8.82 26.79
N LYS A 76 -3.54 8.90 27.31
CA LYS A 76 -4.75 8.52 26.54
C LYS A 76 -4.97 9.39 25.32
N ARG A 77 -4.69 10.71 25.42
CA ARG A 77 -4.76 11.62 24.27
C ARG A 77 -3.80 11.23 23.16
N ASN A 78 -2.55 10.92 23.50
CA ASN A 78 -1.56 10.49 22.51
C ASN A 78 -1.93 9.14 21.90
N GLN A 79 -2.42 8.20 22.71
CA GLN A 79 -2.89 6.91 22.22
C GLN A 79 -4.01 7.06 21.18
N ALA A 80 -5.02 7.89 21.47
CA ALA A 80 -6.13 8.13 20.55
C ALA A 80 -5.66 8.76 19.21
N LYS A 81 -4.73 9.71 19.27
CA LYS A 81 -4.12 10.31 18.07
C LYS A 81 -3.36 9.28 17.24
N MET A 82 -2.53 8.46 17.89
CA MET A 82 -1.78 7.40 17.21
C MET A 82 -2.73 6.39 16.57
N MET A 83 -3.79 6.00 17.28
CA MET A 83 -4.79 5.08 16.74
C MET A 83 -5.45 5.64 15.48
N GLY A 84 -5.92 6.91 15.52
CA GLY A 84 -6.46 7.58 14.34
C GLY A 84 -5.45 7.66 13.18
N THR A 85 -4.19 7.95 13.49
CA THR A 85 -3.11 8.01 12.49
C THR A 85 -2.90 6.66 11.80
N TYR A 86 -2.83 5.56 12.56
CA TYR A 86 -2.66 4.22 12.00
C TYR A 86 -3.85 3.78 11.16
N ILE A 87 -5.08 4.15 11.55
CA ILE A 87 -6.29 3.88 10.75
C ILE A 87 -6.18 4.58 9.40
N ILE A 88 -5.80 5.86 9.38
CA ILE A 88 -5.65 6.63 8.14
C ILE A 88 -4.56 6.05 7.25
N ILE A 89 -3.39 5.71 7.82
CA ILE A 89 -2.30 5.08 7.07
C ILE A 89 -2.75 3.75 6.46
N GLY A 90 -3.42 2.90 7.24
CA GLY A 90 -3.95 1.63 6.76
C GLY A 90 -4.93 1.80 5.60
N LEU A 91 -5.83 2.79 5.68
CA LEU A 91 -6.73 3.14 4.58
C LEU A 91 -5.96 3.57 3.34
N ILE A 92 -4.98 4.47 3.48
CA ILE A 92 -4.16 4.91 2.33
C ILE A 92 -3.49 3.71 1.66
N VAL A 93 -2.89 2.81 2.43
CA VAL A 93 -2.20 1.62 1.89
C VAL A 93 -3.14 0.74 1.09
N ILE A 94 -4.34 0.45 1.63
CA ILE A 94 -5.34 -0.33 0.91
C ILE A 94 -5.68 0.38 -0.41
N TRP A 95 -6.02 1.67 -0.38
CA TRP A 95 -6.45 2.38 -1.58
C TRP A 95 -5.36 2.57 -2.64
N VAL A 96 -4.08 2.57 -2.25
CA VAL A 96 -2.93 2.68 -3.16
C VAL A 96 -2.56 1.33 -3.80
N ALA A 97 -2.89 0.20 -3.17
CA ALA A 97 -2.59 -1.14 -3.69
C ALA A 97 -2.91 -1.37 -5.19
N PRO A 98 -4.10 -1.01 -5.72
CA PRO A 98 -4.42 -1.25 -7.13
C PRO A 98 -3.55 -0.40 -8.08
N LEU A 99 -3.07 0.77 -7.66
CA LEU A 99 -2.16 1.59 -8.46
C LEU A 99 -0.81 0.88 -8.64
N VAL A 100 -0.33 0.22 -7.58
CA VAL A 100 0.92 -0.56 -7.65
C VAL A 100 0.74 -1.78 -8.54
N VAL A 101 -0.39 -2.49 -8.44
CA VAL A 101 -0.68 -3.63 -9.33
C VAL A 101 -0.74 -3.16 -10.78
N GLN A 102 -1.43 -2.06 -11.08
CA GLN A 102 -1.47 -1.51 -12.43
C GLN A 102 -0.09 -1.12 -12.96
N TYR A 103 0.78 -0.55 -12.11
CA TYR A 103 2.15 -0.19 -12.49
C TYR A 103 3.06 -1.40 -12.78
N LEU A 104 2.76 -2.55 -12.17
CA LEU A 104 3.54 -3.79 -12.40
C LEU A 104 3.07 -4.57 -13.63
N VAL A 105 1.82 -4.34 -14.07
CA VAL A 105 1.15 -5.12 -15.12
C VAL A 105 1.02 -4.34 -16.42
N GLY A 106 0.96 -3.00 -16.36
CA GLY A 106 1.02 -2.10 -17.51
C GLY A 106 2.41 -1.60 -17.79
#